data_AF-A0A542Y6V3-F1
#
_entry.id   AF-A0A542Y6V3-F1
#
_cell.length_a   1.000
_cell.length_b   1.000
_cell.length_c   1.000
_cell.angle_alpha   90.00
_cell.angle_beta   90.00
_cell.angle_gamma   90.00
#
_symmetry.space_group_name_H-M   'P 1'
#
loop_
_entity.id
_entity.type
_entity.pdbx_description
1 polymer ?
#
loop_
_entity_poly.entity_id
_entity_poly.type
_entity_poly.pdbx_seq_one_letter_code
_entity_poly.pdbx_strand_id
1 'polypeptide(L)'
;MDAAELTARIRDLITLARGDGGTTACGEIGRPVTSRDEGTALFSSLQLNARESVSALDNGDYCGDTTGQSASQAIALSEGIRYRVVYSTSIFEHDAHLEATLDAIAQGEEARVSDLVPSRLVIRDRCEALVIAKGYPNVSPLGFHTTHPATVEYLCGLFDAVWARALPVSAPRLDAQAVLSPEQVQLLQYLVLGRTDASIARSLGVSERTVQRQVQAIQHALGAKGRFHLGVCIGEYLAGHDSHQTQQIAVPVTP
;
A
#
# COMPACT_ATOMS: atom_id res chain seq x y z
N MET A 1 12.61 -14.65 -7.21
CA MET A 1 11.22 -14.29 -7.50
C MET A 1 11.14 -12.80 -7.81
N ASP A 2 10.89 -12.50 -9.07
CA ASP A 2 10.52 -11.18 -9.57
C ASP A 2 8.98 -11.09 -9.66
N ALA A 3 8.45 -9.92 -10.04
CA ALA A 3 7.01 -9.69 -10.14
C ALA A 3 6.33 -10.59 -11.19
N ALA A 4 7.04 -10.97 -12.26
CA ALA A 4 6.51 -11.80 -13.32
C ALA A 4 6.30 -13.26 -12.86
N GLU A 5 7.27 -13.82 -12.14
CA GLU A 5 7.16 -15.15 -11.54
C GLU A 5 6.01 -15.21 -10.51
N LEU A 6 5.87 -14.17 -9.69
CA LEU A 6 4.78 -14.06 -8.72
C LEU A 6 3.40 -14.01 -9.41
N THR A 7 3.27 -13.21 -10.47
CA THR A 7 2.05 -13.12 -11.27
C THR A 7 1.69 -14.46 -11.89
N ALA A 8 2.67 -15.19 -12.43
CA ALA A 8 2.46 -16.51 -13.02
C ALA A 8 1.95 -17.52 -11.98
N ARG A 9 2.58 -17.60 -10.81
CA ARG A 9 2.14 -18.48 -9.72
C ARG A 9 0.71 -18.21 -9.25
N ILE A 10 0.35 -16.93 -9.12
CA ILE A 10 -1.00 -16.53 -8.71
C ILE A 10 -2.02 -16.90 -9.79
N ARG A 11 -1.68 -16.73 -11.07
CA ARG A 11 -2.51 -17.15 -12.20
C ARG A 11 -2.71 -18.67 -12.21
N ASP A 12 -1.66 -19.45 -11.97
CA ASP A 12 -1.74 -20.91 -11.92
C ASP A 12 -2.66 -21.35 -10.78
N LEU A 13 -2.55 -20.72 -9.61
CA LEU A 13 -3.46 -20.93 -8.48
C LEU A 13 -4.93 -20.63 -8.82
N ILE A 14 -5.19 -19.47 -9.44
CA ILE A 14 -6.54 -19.10 -9.90
C ILE A 14 -7.07 -20.13 -10.90
N THR A 15 -6.21 -20.64 -11.79
CA THR A 15 -6.59 -21.63 -12.80
C THR A 15 -6.89 -22.99 -12.17
N LEU A 16 -6.07 -23.43 -11.23
CA LEU A 16 -6.29 -24.69 -10.49
C LEU A 16 -7.58 -24.65 -9.66
N ALA A 17 -7.94 -23.49 -9.09
CA ALA A 17 -9.20 -23.31 -8.36
C ALA A 17 -10.45 -23.38 -9.26
N ARG A 18 -10.32 -23.32 -10.60
CA ARG A 18 -11.46 -23.43 -11.53
C ARG A 18 -11.96 -24.87 -11.73
N GLY A 19 -11.14 -25.89 -11.42
CA GLY A 19 -11.56 -27.28 -11.54
C GLY A 19 -11.72 -27.84 -12.97
N ASP A 20 -11.23 -27.15 -14.02
CA ASP A 20 -11.40 -27.58 -15.42
C ASP A 20 -10.55 -28.81 -15.83
N GLY A 21 -9.72 -29.35 -14.93
CA GLY A 21 -8.95 -30.57 -15.16
C GLY A 21 -9.59 -31.77 -14.45
N GLY A 22 -10.34 -32.59 -15.18
CA GLY A 22 -10.92 -33.82 -14.64
C GLY A 22 -9.86 -34.74 -14.02
N THR A 23 -9.84 -34.81 -12.69
CA THR A 23 -9.62 -36.02 -11.88
C THR A 23 -9.85 -35.67 -10.42
N THR A 24 -10.87 -36.32 -9.86
CA THR A 24 -11.28 -36.35 -8.46
C THR A 24 -10.14 -36.84 -7.56
N ALA A 25 -9.24 -35.97 -7.06
CA ALA A 25 -8.25 -36.35 -6.03
C ALA A 25 -7.54 -35.20 -5.28
N CYS A 26 -7.89 -33.92 -5.45
CA CYS A 26 -7.35 -32.85 -4.61
C CYS A 26 -8.53 -31.98 -4.15
N GLY A 27 -8.90 -32.11 -2.87
CA GLY A 27 -10.02 -31.35 -2.28
C GLY A 27 -9.88 -29.87 -2.59
N GLU A 28 -10.98 -29.22 -2.98
CA GLU A 28 -11.04 -27.86 -3.51
C GLU A 28 -10.08 -26.90 -2.78
N ILE A 29 -9.00 -26.51 -3.46
CA ILE A 29 -7.96 -25.64 -2.92
C ILE A 29 -8.44 -24.20 -2.68
N GLY A 30 -9.67 -23.88 -3.09
CA GLY A 30 -10.34 -22.60 -2.92
C GLY A 30 -11.59 -22.51 -3.79
N ARG A 31 -12.48 -21.56 -3.49
CA ARG A 31 -13.68 -21.23 -4.25
C ARG A 31 -13.40 -20.05 -5.18
N PRO A 32 -13.79 -20.11 -6.47
CA PRO A 32 -13.68 -18.97 -7.37
C PRO A 32 -14.57 -17.80 -6.90
N VAL A 33 -14.04 -16.58 -7.00
CA VAL A 33 -14.80 -15.34 -6.78
C VAL A 33 -15.28 -14.84 -8.13
N THR A 34 -16.59 -14.75 -8.28
CA THR A 34 -17.22 -14.60 -9.61
C THR A 34 -17.70 -13.18 -9.90
N SER A 35 -17.88 -12.36 -8.86
CA SER A 35 -18.36 -10.99 -8.98
C SER A 35 -17.58 -10.02 -8.09
N ARG A 36 -17.63 -8.73 -8.43
CA ARG A 36 -17.02 -7.68 -7.61
C ARG A 36 -17.71 -7.58 -6.25
N ASP A 37 -19.04 -7.65 -6.22
CA ASP A 37 -19.79 -7.55 -4.96
C ASP A 37 -19.40 -8.66 -3.98
N GLU A 38 -19.25 -9.89 -4.50
CA GLU A 38 -18.74 -11.01 -3.72
C GLU A 38 -17.32 -10.76 -3.21
N GLY A 39 -16.41 -10.30 -4.08
CA GLY A 39 -15.03 -9.97 -3.71
C GLY A 39 -14.95 -8.88 -2.63
N THR A 40 -15.77 -7.84 -2.75
CA THR A 40 -15.86 -6.74 -1.78
C THR A 40 -16.40 -7.23 -0.44
N ALA A 41 -17.49 -8.00 -0.45
CA ALA A 41 -18.10 -8.54 0.77
C ALA A 41 -17.14 -9.49 1.51
N LEU A 42 -16.42 -10.35 0.78
CA LEU A 42 -15.39 -11.21 1.35
C LEU A 42 -14.24 -10.37 1.93
N PHE A 43 -13.75 -9.39 1.19
CA PHE A 43 -12.66 -8.51 1.65
C PHE A 43 -13.01 -7.82 2.99
N SER A 44 -14.20 -7.23 3.11
CA SER A 44 -14.67 -6.64 4.37
C SER A 44 -14.85 -7.68 5.47
N SER A 45 -15.43 -8.84 5.15
CA SER A 45 -15.65 -9.93 6.10
C SER A 45 -14.34 -10.47 6.70
N LEU A 46 -13.28 -10.63 5.89
CA LEU A 46 -11.99 -11.11 6.38
C LEU A 46 -11.38 -10.15 7.42
N GLN A 47 -11.51 -8.84 7.22
CA GLN A 47 -10.99 -7.84 8.16
C GLN A 47 -11.80 -7.79 9.45
N LEU A 48 -13.14 -7.73 9.33
CA LEU A 48 -14.04 -7.64 10.48
C LEU A 48 -14.04 -8.88 11.37
N ASN A 49 -13.68 -10.05 10.82
CA ASN A 49 -13.63 -11.30 11.57
C ASN A 49 -12.22 -11.66 12.07
N ALA A 50 -11.22 -10.81 11.82
CA ALA A 50 -9.85 -11.04 12.28
C ALA A 50 -9.78 -11.00 13.81
N ARG A 51 -8.96 -11.88 14.39
CA ARG A 51 -8.79 -11.97 15.86
C ARG A 51 -7.36 -11.68 16.30
N GLU A 52 -6.40 -11.91 15.43
CA GLU A 52 -4.99 -11.76 15.73
C GLU A 52 -4.29 -10.89 14.68
N SER A 53 -4.55 -11.14 13.39
CA SER A 53 -3.84 -10.44 12.34
C SER A 53 -4.55 -10.38 10.99
N VAL A 54 -4.23 -9.31 10.26
CA VAL A 54 -4.50 -9.17 8.83
C VAL A 54 -3.18 -8.89 8.12
N SER A 55 -2.90 -9.64 7.06
CA SER A 55 -1.74 -9.42 6.18
C SER A 55 -2.22 -9.23 4.76
N ALA A 56 -1.86 -8.11 4.12
CA ALA A 56 -2.38 -7.73 2.81
C ALA A 56 -1.32 -7.27 1.81
N LEU A 57 -1.50 -7.65 0.54
CA LEU A 57 -0.85 -7.00 -0.59
C LEU A 57 -1.89 -6.17 -1.32
N ASP A 58 -1.64 -4.88 -1.50
CA ASP A 58 -2.58 -3.96 -2.15
C ASP A 58 -1.94 -3.29 -3.36
N ASN A 59 -2.59 -3.40 -4.52
CA ASN A 59 -2.13 -2.81 -5.77
C ASN A 59 -2.90 -1.55 -6.21
N GLY A 60 -3.90 -1.11 -5.45
CA GLY A 60 -4.75 0.05 -5.76
C GLY A 60 -5.80 -0.19 -6.85
N ASP A 61 -5.77 -1.34 -7.53
CA ASP A 61 -6.56 -1.59 -8.75
C ASP A 61 -7.99 -2.09 -8.47
N TYR A 62 -8.40 -2.16 -7.20
CA TYR A 62 -9.74 -2.59 -6.85
C TYR A 62 -10.69 -1.40 -6.76
N CYS A 63 -11.26 -1.06 -7.92
CA CYS A 63 -12.33 -0.07 -8.04
C CYS A 63 -13.62 -0.62 -7.39
N GLY A 64 -13.77 -0.29 -6.12
CA GLY A 64 -14.92 -0.46 -5.24
C GLY A 64 -14.79 0.54 -4.10
N ASP A 65 -15.92 0.96 -3.51
CA ASP A 65 -16.00 2.07 -2.55
C ASP A 65 -14.89 2.03 -1.49
N THR A 66 -13.94 2.96 -1.58
CA THR A 66 -12.77 3.05 -0.69
C THR A 66 -13.23 3.33 0.74
N THR A 67 -14.38 3.98 0.92
CA THR A 67 -14.93 4.35 2.23
C THR A 67 -15.28 3.13 3.10
N GLY A 68 -15.90 2.09 2.54
CA GLY A 68 -16.24 0.87 3.27
C GLY A 68 -15.03 -0.01 3.62
N GLN A 69 -13.98 0.07 2.82
CA GLN A 69 -12.71 -0.65 3.05
C GLN A 69 -11.91 0.02 4.18
N SER A 70 -11.78 1.35 4.14
CA SER A 70 -11.18 2.13 5.22
C SER A 70 -11.89 1.91 6.55
N ALA A 71 -13.22 1.77 6.55
CA ALA A 71 -13.98 1.52 7.79
C ALA A 71 -13.69 0.14 8.40
N SER A 72 -13.65 -0.92 7.59
CA SER A 72 -13.38 -2.28 8.09
C SER A 72 -11.96 -2.41 8.65
N GLN A 73 -11.00 -1.76 7.99
CA GLN A 73 -9.61 -1.69 8.41
C GLN A 73 -9.45 -0.90 9.72
N ALA A 74 -10.07 0.29 9.81
CA ALA A 74 -10.02 1.12 11.00
C ALA A 74 -10.60 0.41 12.23
N ILE A 75 -11.70 -0.36 12.04
CA ILE A 75 -12.27 -1.19 13.11
C ILE A 75 -11.24 -2.23 13.59
N ALA A 76 -10.65 -3.02 12.67
CA ALA A 76 -9.67 -4.03 13.03
C ALA A 76 -8.45 -3.44 13.76
N LEU A 77 -7.92 -2.31 13.28
CA LEU A 77 -6.85 -1.57 13.93
C LEU A 77 -7.24 -1.11 15.35
N SER A 78 -8.46 -0.57 15.51
CA SER A 78 -8.97 -0.13 16.81
C SER A 78 -9.16 -1.26 17.82
N GLU A 79 -9.38 -2.49 17.35
CA GLU A 79 -9.48 -3.70 18.17
C GLU A 79 -8.11 -4.31 18.51
N GLY A 80 -7.01 -3.68 18.06
CA GLY A 80 -5.64 -4.12 18.34
C GLY A 80 -5.16 -5.27 17.45
N ILE A 81 -5.85 -5.53 16.34
CA ILE A 81 -5.46 -6.54 15.36
C ILE A 81 -4.16 -6.11 14.68
N ARG A 82 -3.18 -7.02 14.59
CA ARG A 82 -1.92 -6.71 13.90
C ARG A 82 -2.18 -6.60 12.39
N TYR A 83 -2.03 -5.41 11.85
CA TYR A 83 -2.32 -5.13 10.45
C TYR A 83 -1.03 -4.84 9.68
N ARG A 84 -0.67 -5.71 8.72
CA ARG A 84 0.54 -5.58 7.89
C ARG A 84 0.16 -5.45 6.43
N VAL A 85 0.58 -4.38 5.76
CA VAL A 85 0.26 -4.14 4.34
C VAL A 85 1.50 -3.88 3.51
N VAL A 86 1.58 -4.51 2.34
CA VAL A 86 2.52 -4.12 1.30
C VAL A 86 1.77 -3.47 0.15
N TYR A 87 2.04 -2.19 -0.06
CA TYR A 87 1.47 -1.37 -1.11
C TYR A 87 2.31 -1.44 -2.40
N SER A 88 1.63 -1.56 -3.53
CA SER A 88 2.21 -1.34 -4.85
C SER A 88 2.60 0.12 -5.01
N THR A 89 3.66 0.36 -5.78
CA THR A 89 4.00 1.71 -6.21
C THR A 89 2.96 2.35 -7.14
N SER A 90 2.04 1.57 -7.73
CA SER A 90 0.97 2.08 -8.60
C SER A 90 -0.12 2.84 -7.86
N ILE A 91 -0.22 2.71 -6.53
CA ILE A 91 -1.22 3.44 -5.73
C ILE A 91 -1.03 4.96 -5.81
N PHE A 92 0.16 5.43 -6.22
CA PHE A 92 0.51 6.85 -6.28
C PHE A 92 -0.08 7.58 -7.48
N GLU A 93 -0.81 6.86 -8.35
CA GLU A 93 -1.55 7.48 -9.44
C GLU A 93 -2.86 8.12 -8.96
N HIS A 94 -3.29 7.87 -7.72
CA HIS A 94 -4.60 8.27 -7.20
C HIS A 94 -4.54 8.86 -5.77
N ASP A 95 -4.79 10.16 -5.63
CA ASP A 95 -4.67 10.92 -4.36
C ASP A 95 -5.53 10.37 -3.21
N ALA A 96 -6.75 9.89 -3.47
CA ALA A 96 -7.65 9.37 -2.44
C ALA A 96 -7.11 8.10 -1.73
N HIS A 97 -6.31 7.29 -2.43
CA HIS A 97 -5.70 6.10 -1.83
C HIS A 97 -4.50 6.45 -0.95
N LEU A 98 -3.81 7.56 -1.25
CA LEU A 98 -2.71 8.07 -0.44
C LEU A 98 -3.20 8.52 0.93
N GLU A 99 -4.25 9.34 0.99
CA GLU A 99 -4.81 9.84 2.26
C GLU A 99 -5.26 8.69 3.17
N ALA A 100 -6.05 7.75 2.64
CA ALA A 100 -6.52 6.58 3.39
C ALA A 100 -5.37 5.72 3.92
N THR A 101 -4.27 5.59 3.16
CA THR A 101 -3.08 4.84 3.59
C THR A 101 -2.36 5.55 4.74
N LEU A 102 -2.20 6.88 4.65
CA LEU A 102 -1.58 7.67 5.72
C LEU A 102 -2.39 7.59 7.02
N ASP A 103 -3.71 7.64 6.93
CA ASP A 103 -4.60 7.48 8.08
C ASP A 103 -4.48 6.10 8.72
N ALA A 104 -4.39 5.04 7.92
CA ALA A 104 -4.20 3.67 8.42
C ALA A 104 -2.85 3.50 9.14
N ILE A 105 -1.78 4.06 8.57
CA ILE A 105 -0.44 4.08 9.20
C ILE A 105 -0.48 4.83 10.53
N ALA A 106 -1.13 5.99 10.58
CA ALA A 106 -1.29 6.76 11.81
C ALA A 106 -2.08 6.00 12.90
N GLN A 107 -2.96 5.07 12.51
CA GLN A 107 -3.72 4.18 13.40
C GLN A 107 -2.95 2.92 13.82
N GLY A 108 -1.69 2.76 13.38
CA GLY A 108 -0.81 1.66 13.79
C GLY A 108 -0.64 0.54 12.76
N GLU A 109 -1.05 0.75 11.51
CA GLU A 109 -0.73 -0.17 10.43
C GLU A 109 0.78 -0.27 10.19
N GLU A 110 1.31 -1.48 10.10
CA GLU A 110 2.65 -1.73 9.60
C GLU A 110 2.62 -1.73 8.06
N ALA A 111 2.95 -0.59 7.45
CA ALA A 111 2.97 -0.45 6.00
C ALA A 111 4.37 -0.70 5.42
N ARG A 112 4.42 -1.27 4.22
CA ARG A 112 5.61 -1.37 3.36
C ARG A 112 5.27 -1.08 1.91
N VAL A 113 6.28 -0.77 1.08
CA VAL A 113 6.12 -0.59 -0.38
C VAL A 113 6.95 -1.61 -1.15
N SER A 114 6.38 -2.14 -2.22
CA SER A 114 7.12 -2.95 -3.19
C SER A 114 6.53 -2.81 -4.60
N ASP A 115 7.38 -2.95 -5.61
CA ASP A 115 7.01 -3.18 -7.01
C ASP A 115 6.57 -4.64 -7.28
N LEU A 116 6.72 -5.53 -6.30
CA LEU A 116 6.39 -6.95 -6.37
C LEU A 116 4.94 -7.25 -5.94
N VAL A 117 3.99 -6.34 -6.19
CA VAL A 117 2.57 -6.51 -5.81
C VAL A 117 1.68 -6.64 -7.05
N PRO A 118 1.61 -7.84 -7.67
CA PRO A 118 0.94 -8.04 -8.95
C PRO A 118 -0.58 -8.21 -8.82
N SER A 119 -1.09 -8.56 -7.65
CA SER A 119 -2.50 -8.81 -7.38
C SER A 119 -2.84 -8.44 -5.94
N ARG A 120 -4.12 -8.26 -5.65
CA ARG A 120 -4.56 -8.08 -4.27
C ARG A 120 -4.58 -9.42 -3.54
N LEU A 121 -4.04 -9.44 -2.33
CA LEU A 121 -4.06 -10.60 -1.43
C LEU A 121 -4.45 -10.09 -0.05
N VAL A 122 -5.38 -10.77 0.62
CA VAL A 122 -5.68 -10.56 2.04
C VAL A 122 -5.67 -11.89 2.74
N ILE A 123 -5.00 -11.96 3.88
CA ILE A 123 -4.92 -13.14 4.75
C ILE A 123 -5.38 -12.71 6.13
N ARG A 124 -6.39 -13.39 6.65
CA ARG A 124 -6.88 -13.24 8.02
C ARG A 124 -6.36 -14.39 8.88
N ASP A 125 -5.81 -14.06 10.04
CA ASP A 125 -5.33 -14.97 11.10
C ASP A 125 -4.50 -16.17 10.59
N ARG A 126 -3.85 -16.02 9.43
CA ARG A 126 -3.13 -17.11 8.73
C ARG A 126 -3.99 -18.37 8.50
N CYS A 127 -5.31 -18.25 8.44
CA CYS A 127 -6.24 -19.39 8.27
C CYS A 127 -7.24 -19.22 7.11
N GLU A 128 -7.39 -18.01 6.58
CA GLU A 128 -8.33 -17.69 5.51
C GLU A 128 -7.73 -16.63 4.60
N ALA A 129 -7.88 -16.79 3.29
CA ALA A 129 -7.28 -15.87 2.32
C ALA A 129 -8.21 -15.57 1.14
N LEU A 130 -8.04 -14.35 0.61
CA LEU A 130 -8.70 -13.85 -0.59
C LEU A 130 -7.63 -13.32 -1.55
N VAL A 131 -7.69 -13.75 -2.81
CA VAL A 131 -6.84 -13.25 -3.89
C VAL A 131 -7.72 -12.67 -4.99
N ILE A 132 -7.46 -11.43 -5.41
CA ILE A 132 -8.14 -10.78 -6.53
C ILE A 132 -7.12 -10.39 -7.59
N ALA A 133 -7.31 -10.85 -8.82
CA ALA A 133 -6.40 -10.58 -9.93
C ALA A 133 -6.47 -9.11 -10.39
N LYS A 134 -5.32 -8.58 -10.84
CA LYS A 134 -5.23 -7.23 -11.41
C LYS A 134 -5.80 -7.19 -12.83
N GLY A 135 -6.55 -6.13 -13.17
CA GLY A 135 -6.79 -5.74 -14.56
C GLY A 135 -7.73 -6.61 -15.42
N TYR A 136 -8.58 -7.47 -14.83
CA TYR A 136 -9.53 -8.28 -15.61
C TYR A 136 -10.99 -7.90 -15.33
N PRO A 137 -11.52 -6.79 -15.91
CA PRO A 137 -12.95 -6.49 -15.82
C PRO A 137 -13.83 -7.52 -16.56
N ASN A 138 -13.25 -8.39 -17.40
CA ASN A 138 -14.00 -9.26 -18.32
C ASN A 138 -13.65 -10.76 -18.22
N VAL A 139 -12.85 -11.19 -17.23
CA VAL A 139 -12.51 -12.62 -17.07
C VAL A 139 -13.01 -13.09 -15.71
N SER A 140 -14.03 -13.95 -15.73
CA SER A 140 -14.45 -14.72 -14.57
C SER A 140 -13.63 -16.01 -14.48
N PRO A 141 -13.24 -16.45 -13.27
CA PRO A 141 -13.33 -15.74 -11.99
C PRO A 141 -12.36 -14.55 -11.87
N LEU A 142 -12.80 -13.55 -11.10
CA LEU A 142 -12.03 -12.35 -10.73
C LEU A 142 -10.92 -12.64 -9.71
N GLY A 143 -11.02 -13.78 -9.03
CA GLY A 143 -10.14 -14.17 -7.95
C GLY A 143 -10.53 -15.51 -7.34
N PHE A 144 -9.99 -15.82 -6.17
CA PHE A 144 -10.43 -16.98 -5.38
C PHE A 144 -10.33 -16.71 -3.89
N HIS A 145 -11.18 -17.38 -3.13
CA HIS A 145 -11.20 -17.41 -1.67
C HIS A 145 -10.82 -18.81 -1.21
N THR A 146 -10.08 -18.93 -0.11
CA THR A 146 -9.67 -20.24 0.41
C THR A 146 -9.53 -20.25 1.91
N THR A 147 -9.94 -21.35 2.51
CA THR A 147 -9.66 -21.74 3.90
C THR A 147 -8.84 -23.04 3.95
N HIS A 148 -8.39 -23.54 2.79
CA HIS A 148 -7.64 -24.79 2.72
C HIS A 148 -6.24 -24.59 3.33
N PRO A 149 -5.85 -25.34 4.39
CA PRO A 149 -4.64 -25.05 5.17
C PRO A 149 -3.36 -24.94 4.34
N ALA A 150 -3.13 -25.88 3.41
CA ALA A 150 -1.94 -25.87 2.56
C ALA A 150 -1.90 -24.66 1.60
N THR A 151 -3.05 -24.20 1.11
CA THR A 151 -3.14 -23.05 0.21
C THR A 151 -2.89 -21.76 1.00
N VAL A 152 -3.48 -21.65 2.20
CA VAL A 152 -3.27 -20.49 3.07
C VAL A 152 -1.82 -20.43 3.55
N GLU A 153 -1.21 -21.56 3.92
CA GLU A 153 0.20 -21.62 4.30
C GLU A 153 1.12 -21.14 3.16
N TYR A 154 0.85 -21.58 1.93
CA TYR A 154 1.55 -21.11 0.74
C TYR A 154 1.41 -19.60 0.55
N LEU A 155 0.18 -19.06 0.65
CA LEU A 155 -0.09 -17.62 0.53
C LEU A 155 0.56 -16.81 1.65
N CYS A 156 0.64 -17.37 2.87
CA CYS A 156 1.39 -16.75 3.97
C CYS A 156 2.88 -16.68 3.64
N GLY A 157 3.48 -17.78 3.16
CA GLY A 157 4.88 -17.78 2.73
C GLY A 157 5.15 -16.80 1.59
N LEU A 158 4.19 -16.66 0.67
CA LEU A 158 4.21 -15.67 -0.40
C LEU A 158 4.24 -14.24 0.15
N PHE A 159 3.30 -13.91 1.04
CA PHE A 159 3.24 -12.62 1.71
C PHE A 159 4.54 -12.35 2.48
N ASP A 160 5.01 -13.29 3.30
CA ASP A 160 6.19 -13.12 4.15
C ASP A 160 7.46 -12.88 3.29
N ALA A 161 7.55 -13.54 2.12
CA ALA A 161 8.64 -13.31 1.16
C ALA A 161 8.60 -11.91 0.51
N VAL A 162 7.41 -11.41 0.15
CA VAL A 162 7.23 -10.05 -0.37
C VAL A 162 7.53 -9.03 0.74
N TRP A 163 6.96 -9.24 1.93
CA TRP A 163 7.15 -8.40 3.11
C TRP A 163 8.64 -8.21 3.46
N ALA A 164 9.42 -9.29 3.51
CA ALA A 164 10.84 -9.25 3.84
C ALA A 164 11.68 -8.41 2.86
N ARG A 165 11.21 -8.27 1.61
CA ARG A 165 11.88 -7.51 0.54
C ARG A 165 11.32 -6.10 0.36
N ALA A 166 10.11 -5.87 0.83
CA ALA A 166 9.43 -4.59 0.76
C ALA A 166 10.08 -3.56 1.69
N LEU A 167 10.03 -2.29 1.29
CA LEU A 167 10.61 -1.19 2.05
C LEU A 167 9.63 -0.72 3.12
N PRO A 168 10.05 -0.61 4.40
CA PRO A 168 9.17 -0.09 5.43
C PRO A 168 8.67 1.31 5.07
N VAL A 169 7.37 1.50 5.26
CA VAL A 169 6.69 2.79 5.29
C VAL A 169 6.65 3.19 6.74
N SER A 170 7.82 3.43 7.26
CA SER A 170 8.09 3.99 8.56
C SER A 170 9.24 4.91 8.28
N ALA A 171 9.35 6.06 8.95
CA ALA A 171 10.60 6.80 8.96
C ALA A 171 11.71 5.77 9.18
N PRO A 172 12.61 5.54 8.19
CA PRO A 172 13.95 5.17 8.60
C PRO A 172 14.28 6.31 9.54
N ARG A 173 14.47 6.00 10.84
CA ARG A 173 14.98 6.91 11.87
C ARG A 173 15.74 7.96 11.10
N LEU A 174 15.11 9.13 10.89
CA LEU A 174 15.70 10.16 10.04
C LEU A 174 17.15 10.13 10.46
N ASP A 175 18.10 9.96 9.54
CA ASP A 175 19.44 10.39 9.90
C ASP A 175 19.16 11.80 10.40
N ALA A 176 19.19 12.02 11.72
CA ALA A 176 18.64 13.23 12.34
C ALA A 176 19.55 14.44 12.01
N GLN A 177 20.39 14.24 10.99
CA GLN A 177 21.43 15.03 10.38
C GLN A 177 21.11 15.34 8.91
N ALA A 178 20.12 14.69 8.28
CA ALA A 178 19.64 15.04 6.94
C ALA A 178 18.82 16.33 7.01
N VAL A 179 19.52 17.45 7.16
CA VAL A 179 18.94 18.79 7.14
C VAL A 179 18.59 19.13 5.69
N LEU A 180 17.30 19.14 5.39
CA LEU A 180 16.80 19.58 4.08
C LEU A 180 16.93 21.10 3.96
N SER A 181 17.29 21.59 2.77
CA SER A 181 17.29 23.02 2.51
C SER A 181 15.87 23.59 2.53
N PRO A 182 15.68 24.90 2.77
CA PRO A 182 14.36 25.54 2.71
C PRO A 182 13.63 25.30 1.38
N GLU A 183 14.37 25.30 0.26
CA GLU A 183 13.82 24.99 -1.07
C GLU A 183 13.36 23.54 -1.17
N GLN A 184 14.10 22.59 -0.58
CA GLN A 184 13.71 21.19 -0.54
C GLN A 184 12.47 20.99 0.35
N VAL A 185 12.37 21.67 1.49
CA VAL A 185 11.18 21.64 2.34
C VAL A 185 9.96 22.20 1.59
N GLN A 186 10.11 23.33 0.90
CA GLN A 186 9.04 23.92 0.10
C GLN A 186 8.61 23.02 -1.07
N LEU A 187 9.57 22.38 -1.74
CA LEU A 187 9.30 21.36 -2.77
C LEU A 187 8.50 20.20 -2.18
N LEU A 188 8.88 19.69 -1.00
CA LEU A 188 8.18 18.60 -0.33
C LEU A 188 6.75 18.98 0.07
N GLN A 189 6.53 20.19 0.57
CA GLN A 189 5.18 20.69 0.85
C GLN A 189 4.32 20.69 -0.43
N TYR A 190 4.85 21.12 -1.57
CA TYR A 190 4.11 21.04 -2.82
C TYR A 190 3.84 19.61 -3.27
N LEU A 191 4.77 18.67 -3.03
CA LEU A 191 4.59 17.25 -3.34
C LEU A 191 3.49 16.62 -2.46
N VAL A 192 3.47 16.95 -1.17
CA VAL A 192 2.43 16.50 -0.22
C VAL A 192 1.06 17.04 -0.59
N LEU A 193 1.00 18.28 -1.08
CA LEU A 193 -0.24 18.91 -1.58
C LEU A 193 -0.70 18.39 -2.95
N GLY A 194 -0.18 17.24 -3.41
CA GLY A 194 -0.57 16.61 -4.67
C GLY A 194 -0.17 17.37 -5.94
N ARG A 195 0.72 18.38 -5.86
CA ARG A 195 1.07 19.17 -7.04
C ARG A 195 1.95 18.38 -8.02
N THR A 196 1.65 18.48 -9.30
CA THR A 196 2.46 17.90 -10.38
C THR A 196 3.80 18.64 -10.52
N ASP A 197 4.82 17.96 -11.04
CA ASP A 197 6.14 18.56 -11.28
C ASP A 197 6.05 19.80 -12.19
N ALA A 198 5.13 19.81 -13.17
CA ALA A 198 4.84 20.96 -14.02
C ALA A 198 4.20 22.14 -13.26
N SER A 199 3.37 21.88 -12.26
CA SER A 199 2.79 22.91 -11.38
C SER A 199 3.83 23.48 -10.41
N ILE A 200 4.67 22.60 -9.87
CA ILE A 200 5.77 22.95 -8.98
C ILE A 200 6.83 23.77 -9.72
N ALA A 201 7.23 23.32 -10.90
CA ALA A 201 8.19 24.01 -11.77
C ALA A 201 7.76 25.45 -12.06
N ARG A 202 6.49 25.66 -12.41
CA ARG A 202 5.91 27.00 -12.59
C ARG A 202 5.91 27.83 -11.31
N SER A 203 5.58 27.22 -10.17
CA SER A 203 5.52 27.90 -8.87
C SER A 203 6.91 28.33 -8.38
N LEU A 204 7.94 27.54 -8.69
CA LEU A 204 9.34 27.77 -8.28
C LEU A 204 10.17 28.51 -9.35
N GLY A 205 9.61 28.78 -10.54
CA GLY A 205 10.34 29.44 -11.63
C GLY A 205 11.46 28.59 -12.25
N VAL A 206 11.37 27.26 -12.17
CA VAL A 206 12.38 26.31 -12.67
C VAL A 206 11.81 25.36 -13.72
N SER A 207 12.65 24.53 -14.35
CA SER A 207 12.19 23.49 -15.28
C SER A 207 11.73 22.22 -14.54
N GLU A 208 10.82 21.44 -15.15
CA GLU A 208 10.40 20.14 -14.62
C GLU A 208 11.58 19.18 -14.37
N ARG A 209 12.60 19.22 -15.23
CA ARG A 209 13.84 18.45 -15.05
C ARG A 209 14.58 18.84 -13.75
N THR A 210 14.51 20.11 -13.37
CA THR A 210 15.11 20.60 -12.12
C THR A 210 14.33 20.10 -10.91
N VAL A 211 13.00 20.12 -10.99
CA VAL A 211 12.11 19.54 -9.97
C VAL A 211 12.42 18.06 -9.78
N GLN A 212 12.41 17.27 -10.86
CA GLN A 212 12.72 15.83 -10.82
C GLN A 212 14.09 15.54 -10.20
N ARG A 213 15.13 16.32 -10.57
CA ARG A 213 16.47 16.18 -9.98
C ARG A 213 16.46 16.46 -8.48
N GLN A 214 15.75 17.49 -8.04
CA GLN A 214 15.65 17.80 -6.61
C GLN A 214 14.86 16.73 -5.85
N VAL A 215 13.77 16.20 -6.42
CA VAL A 215 13.03 15.07 -5.84
C VAL A 215 13.93 13.85 -5.67
N GLN A 216 14.73 13.50 -6.69
CA GLN A 216 15.70 12.40 -6.58
C GLN A 216 16.77 12.65 -5.51
N ALA A 217 17.25 13.89 -5.37
CA ALA A 217 18.21 14.24 -4.33
C ALA A 217 17.62 14.09 -2.93
N ILE A 218 16.37 14.50 -2.72
CA ILE A 218 15.67 14.33 -1.44
C ILE A 218 15.38 12.85 -1.19
N GLN A 219 14.96 12.09 -2.21
CA GLN A 219 14.80 10.64 -2.12
C GLN A 219 16.08 9.94 -1.67
N HIS A 220 17.23 10.31 -2.26
CA HIS A 220 18.51 9.78 -1.85
C HIS A 220 18.86 10.18 -0.40
N ALA A 221 18.62 11.43 -0.02
CA ALA A 221 18.91 11.94 1.32
C ALA A 221 18.04 11.30 2.41
N LEU A 222 16.77 11.00 2.10
CA LEU A 222 15.82 10.38 3.02
C LEU A 222 15.79 8.84 2.91
N GLY A 223 16.62 8.24 2.06
CA GLY A 223 16.59 6.79 1.79
C GLY A 223 15.30 6.31 1.10
N ALA A 224 14.47 7.24 0.62
CA ALA A 224 13.20 6.95 -0.03
C ALA A 224 13.41 6.45 -1.46
N LYS A 225 12.81 5.29 -1.80
CA LYS A 225 12.87 4.72 -3.16
C LYS A 225 11.57 4.95 -3.92
N GLY A 226 11.20 6.21 -4.11
CA GLY A 226 10.00 6.61 -4.86
C GLY A 226 9.22 7.72 -4.17
N ARG A 227 8.22 8.27 -4.88
CA ARG A 227 7.49 9.48 -4.47
C ARG A 227 6.62 9.29 -3.23
N PHE A 228 6.11 8.10 -2.96
CA PHE A 228 5.32 7.82 -1.75
C PHE A 228 6.14 7.45 -0.54
N HIS A 229 7.21 6.65 -0.71
CA HIS A 229 8.15 6.46 0.40
C HIS A 229 8.66 7.84 0.82
N LEU A 230 8.91 8.73 -0.15
CA LEU A 230 9.16 10.14 0.11
C LEU A 230 7.96 10.84 0.80
N GLY A 231 6.74 10.73 0.27
CA GLY A 231 5.50 11.27 0.84
C GLY A 231 5.29 10.93 2.32
N VAL A 232 5.42 9.65 2.67
CA VAL A 232 5.24 9.17 4.04
C VAL A 232 6.39 9.62 4.93
N CYS A 233 7.65 9.57 4.45
CA CYS A 233 8.78 10.10 5.20
C CYS A 233 8.65 11.61 5.48
N ILE A 234 7.99 12.39 4.61
CA ILE A 234 7.78 13.83 4.82
C ILE A 234 6.77 14.09 5.95
N GLY A 235 5.66 13.33 6.00
CA GLY A 235 4.62 13.52 7.01
C GLY A 235 5.19 13.43 8.43
N GLU A 236 6.10 12.49 8.65
CA GLU A 236 6.81 12.33 9.92
C GLU A 236 7.93 13.38 10.11
N TYR A 237 8.66 13.77 9.06
CA TYR A 237 9.68 14.83 9.13
C TYR A 237 9.08 16.17 9.57
N LEU A 238 7.94 16.57 8.98
CA LEU A 238 7.27 17.83 9.32
C LEU A 238 6.68 17.77 10.74
N ALA A 239 6.02 16.67 11.11
CA ALA A 239 5.46 16.49 12.46
C ALA A 239 6.55 16.51 13.56
N GLY A 240 7.76 16.00 13.27
CA GLY A 240 8.89 16.01 14.20
C GLY A 240 9.63 17.35 14.31
N HIS A 241 9.63 18.18 13.27
CA HIS A 241 10.32 19.49 13.27
C HIS A 241 9.42 20.65 13.72
N ASP A 242 8.10 20.55 13.60
CA ASP A 242 7.16 21.56 14.12
C ASP A 242 7.22 21.69 15.65
N SER A 243 7.61 20.62 16.36
CA SER A 243 7.80 20.62 17.82
C SER A 243 8.98 21.49 18.28
N HIS A 244 9.96 21.74 17.41
CA HIS A 244 11.12 22.59 17.71
C HIS A 244 11.03 24.01 17.10
N GLN A 245 10.20 24.23 16.07
CA GLN A 245 10.07 25.54 15.40
C GLN A 245 8.85 26.38 15.82
N THR A 246 7.88 25.81 16.56
CA THR A 246 6.72 26.57 17.07
C THR A 246 7.11 27.70 18.05
N GLN A 247 8.38 27.77 18.48
CA GLN A 247 8.90 28.89 19.28
C GLN A 247 9.52 30.03 18.47
N GLN A 248 9.57 29.99 17.12
CA GLN A 248 10.31 31.01 16.36
C GLN A 248 9.75 31.51 15.03
N ILE A 249 8.54 31.12 14.60
CA ILE A 249 7.92 31.73 13.41
C ILE A 249 6.68 32.53 13.81
N ALA A 250 6.92 33.69 14.44
CA ALA A 250 5.96 34.78 14.41
C ALA A 250 5.97 35.36 12.99
N VAL A 251 4.94 35.05 12.20
CA VAL A 251 4.65 35.78 10.96
C VAL A 251 4.15 37.17 11.39
N PRO A 252 4.81 38.28 10.98
CA PRO A 252 4.34 39.61 11.34
C PRO A 252 3.07 39.92 10.55
N VAL A 253 1.92 39.86 11.24
CA VAL A 253 0.69 40.49 10.75
C VAL A 253 0.95 41.98 10.77
N THR A 254 1.17 42.55 9.59
CA THR A 254 1.31 44.00 9.43
C THR A 254 -0.10 44.55 9.11
N PRO A 255 -0.49 45.67 9.74
CA PRO A 255 -1.89 46.05 9.99
C PRO A 255 -2.67 46.58 8.78
#